data_AF-A0A972LLI6-F1
#
_entry.id   AF-A0A972LLI6-F1
#
_cell.length_a   1.000
_cell.length_b   1.000
_cell.length_c   1.000
_cell.angle_alpha   90.00
_cell.angle_beta   90.00
_cell.angle_gamma   90.00
#
_symmetry.space_group_name_H-M   'P 1'
#
loop_
_entity.id
_entity.type
_entity.pdbx_description
1 polymer ?
#
loop_
_entity_poly.entity_id
_entity_poly.type
_entity_poly.pdbx_seq_one_letter_code
_entity_poly.pdbx_strand_id
1 'polypeptide(L)'
;MKQLINTSYFSGRYSAIALSGFFLLNLLMIGPQSAHALSCPSWVAELISLEGEASARKSDDAHWQALEIDIKFCPGDSIQIAANSRAVLRLSDHSLMRLDARTTVTFMP
;
A
#
# COMPACT_ATOMS: atom_id res chain seq x y z
N MET A 1 -60.18 -45.47 -6.35
CA MET A 1 -59.21 -46.20 -5.51
C MET A 1 -57.96 -45.35 -5.35
N LYS A 2 -57.51 -45.18 -4.09
CA LYS A 2 -56.19 -44.70 -3.62
C LYS A 2 -55.83 -43.23 -3.89
N GLN A 3 -56.00 -42.38 -2.88
CA GLN A 3 -54.99 -41.95 -1.87
C GLN A 3 -54.02 -40.91 -2.47
N LEU A 4 -54.21 -39.63 -2.14
CA LEU A 4 -53.53 -38.93 -1.03
C LEU A 4 -52.01 -39.01 -1.18
N ILE A 5 -51.34 -37.86 -1.34
CA ILE A 5 -50.25 -37.35 -0.47
C ILE A 5 -49.79 -36.00 -1.02
N ASN A 6 -50.10 -34.96 -0.24
CA ASN A 6 -49.66 -33.59 -0.40
C ASN A 6 -48.26 -33.46 0.23
N THR A 7 -47.21 -33.51 -0.59
CA THR A 7 -45.82 -33.27 -0.15
C THR A 7 -45.09 -32.41 -1.16
N SER A 8 -45.22 -31.09 -1.01
CA SER A 8 -44.28 -30.12 -1.58
C SER A 8 -44.28 -28.84 -0.74
N TYR A 9 -44.08 -28.98 0.57
CA TYR A 9 -43.98 -27.87 1.53
C TYR A 9 -42.75 -28.01 2.44
N PHE A 10 -41.57 -28.39 1.92
CA PHE A 10 -40.37 -28.52 2.78
C PHE A 10 -39.02 -28.38 2.05
N SER A 11 -38.87 -27.43 1.12
CA SER A 11 -37.58 -27.16 0.44
C SER A 11 -37.08 -25.71 0.54
N GLY A 12 -37.84 -24.80 1.16
CA GLY A 12 -37.50 -23.37 1.18
C GLY A 12 -36.54 -22.92 2.30
N ARG A 13 -36.48 -23.64 3.44
CA ARG A 13 -35.78 -23.15 4.65
C ARG A 13 -34.34 -23.66 4.81
N TYR A 14 -34.01 -24.83 4.28
CA TYR A 14 -32.64 -25.40 4.39
C TYR A 14 -31.67 -24.81 3.38
N SER A 15 -32.17 -24.35 2.23
CA SER A 15 -31.36 -23.71 1.19
C SER A 15 -30.77 -22.37 1.67
N ALA A 16 -31.56 -21.57 2.38
CA ALA A 16 -31.14 -20.25 2.86
C ALA A 16 -30.02 -20.30 3.93
N ILE A 17 -30.02 -21.32 4.80
CA ILE A 17 -29.03 -21.46 5.88
C ILE A 17 -27.67 -21.91 5.33
N ALA A 18 -27.68 -22.85 4.37
CA ALA A 18 -26.45 -23.31 3.72
C ALA A 18 -25.80 -22.21 2.85
N LEU A 19 -26.62 -21.42 2.15
CA LEU A 19 -26.16 -20.25 1.39
C LEU A 19 -25.55 -19.17 2.29
N SER A 20 -26.15 -18.92 3.46
CA SER A 20 -25.64 -17.93 4.42
C SER A 20 -24.29 -18.33 5.02
N GLY A 21 -24.14 -19.61 5.40
CA GLY A 21 -22.86 -20.13 5.92
C GLY A 21 -21.74 -20.08 4.88
N PHE A 22 -22.04 -20.43 3.63
CA PHE A 22 -21.06 -20.34 2.53
C PHE A 22 -20.65 -18.90 2.24
N PHE A 23 -21.60 -17.96 2.33
CA PHE A 23 -21.32 -16.53 2.14
C PHE A 23 -20.40 -15.96 3.22
N LEU A 24 -20.64 -16.31 4.49
CA LEU A 24 -19.77 -15.91 5.60
C LEU A 24 -18.37 -16.53 5.52
N LEU A 25 -18.26 -17.78 5.04
CA LEU A 25 -16.97 -18.46 4.88
C LEU A 25 -16.12 -17.84 3.75
N ASN A 26 -16.73 -17.40 2.65
CA ASN A 26 -16.03 -16.72 1.56
C ASN A 26 -15.54 -15.33 1.97
N LEU A 27 -16.29 -14.62 2.82
CA LEU A 27 -15.92 -13.29 3.29
C LEU A 27 -14.63 -13.30 4.14
N LEU A 28 -14.32 -14.42 4.81
CA LEU A 28 -13.13 -14.54 5.65
C LEU A 28 -11.83 -14.76 4.84
N MET A 29 -11.91 -15.16 3.58
CA MET A 29 -10.74 -15.45 2.73
C MET A 29 -10.23 -14.24 1.94
N ILE A 30 -10.86 -13.08 2.08
CA ILE A 30 -10.40 -11.84 1.44
C ILE A 30 -9.44 -11.13 2.41
N GLY A 31 -8.21 -11.63 2.48
CA GLY A 31 -7.12 -10.98 3.21
C GLY A 31 -6.44 -9.86 2.40
N PRO A 32 -5.77 -8.89 3.05
CA PRO A 32 -5.06 -7.83 2.37
C PRO A 32 -3.89 -8.40 1.54
N GLN A 33 -3.87 -8.09 0.25
CA GLN A 33 -2.78 -8.45 -0.65
C GLN A 33 -1.56 -7.60 -0.29
N SER A 34 -0.50 -8.24 0.23
CA SER A 34 0.76 -7.56 0.50
C SER A 34 1.44 -7.21 -0.83
N ALA A 35 1.58 -5.93 -1.13
CA ALA A 35 2.43 -5.48 -2.23
C ALA A 35 3.89 -5.74 -1.83
N HIS A 36 4.59 -6.58 -2.60
CA HIS A 36 6.02 -6.79 -2.41
C HIS A 36 6.75 -5.51 -2.84
N ALA A 37 7.27 -4.75 -1.88
CA ALA A 37 8.21 -3.68 -2.19
C ALA A 37 9.46 -4.30 -2.83
N LEU A 38 9.73 -4.00 -4.10
CA LEU A 38 11.01 -4.34 -4.72
C LEU A 38 12.11 -3.65 -3.93
N SER A 39 12.85 -4.42 -3.13
CA SER A 39 13.99 -3.90 -2.38
C SER A 39 15.13 -3.67 -3.38
N CYS A 40 15.48 -2.40 -3.62
CA CYS A 40 16.59 -2.05 -4.50
C CYS A 40 17.92 -2.32 -3.81
N PRO A 41 18.80 -3.19 -4.36
CA PRO A 41 20.10 -3.47 -3.76
C PRO A 41 21.02 -2.24 -3.73
N SER A 42 20.88 -1.35 -4.72
CA SER A 42 21.67 -0.13 -4.89
C SER A 42 20.83 1.11 -4.62
N TRP A 43 20.56 1.37 -3.34
CA TRP A 43 19.93 2.62 -2.91
C TRP A 43 20.84 3.82 -3.24
N VAL A 44 20.22 4.97 -3.53
CA VAL A 44 20.91 6.20 -3.95
C VAL A 44 20.86 7.29 -2.90
N ALA A 45 19.81 7.30 -2.07
CA ALA A 45 19.68 8.21 -0.95
C ALA A 45 18.90 7.56 0.20
N GLU A 46 19.11 8.04 1.41
CA GLU A 46 18.42 7.63 2.63
C GLU A 46 17.96 8.87 3.39
N LEU A 47 16.70 8.91 3.81
CA LEU A 47 16.14 10.01 4.59
C LEU A 47 16.56 9.90 6.06
N ILE A 48 17.53 10.72 6.48
CA ILE A 48 18.09 10.65 7.83
C ILE A 48 17.50 11.71 8.78
N SER A 49 16.78 12.70 8.24
CA SER A 49 16.09 13.72 9.04
C SER A 49 14.95 14.33 8.25
N LEU A 50 13.82 14.53 8.92
CA LEU A 50 12.64 15.20 8.38
C LEU A 50 12.06 16.15 9.45
N GLU A 51 11.93 17.43 9.09
CA GLU A 51 11.20 18.44 9.83
C GLU A 51 9.95 18.82 9.02
N GLY A 52 8.76 18.54 9.55
CA GLY A 52 7.50 18.77 8.83
C GLY A 52 7.11 17.59 7.97
N GLU A 53 6.63 17.85 6.74
CA GLU A 53 6.03 16.85 5.87
C GLU A 53 6.83 16.64 4.58
N ALA A 54 6.95 15.38 4.17
CA ALA A 54 7.50 14.99 2.89
C ALA A 54 6.73 13.79 2.31
N SER A 55 6.73 13.71 0.99
CA SER A 55 6.13 12.60 0.26
C SER A 55 7.12 12.03 -0.75
N ALA A 56 7.03 10.74 -1.01
CA ALA A 56 7.76 10.05 -2.06
C ALA A 56 6.83 9.51 -3.13
N ARG A 57 7.38 9.35 -4.33
CA ARG A 57 6.78 8.58 -5.40
C ARG A 57 7.81 7.60 -5.93
N LYS A 58 7.44 6.33 -6.01
CA LYS A 58 8.28 5.30 -6.63
C LYS A 58 8.34 5.49 -8.15
N SER A 59 9.43 5.04 -8.78
CA SER A 59 9.60 5.19 -10.24
C SER A 59 8.45 4.55 -11.05
N ASP A 60 7.82 3.51 -10.53
CA ASP A 60 6.74 2.74 -11.16
C ASP A 60 5.33 3.10 -10.64
N ASP A 61 5.24 4.01 -9.66
CA ASP A 61 3.98 4.46 -9.07
C ASP A 61 3.66 5.89 -9.51
N ALA A 62 2.38 6.16 -9.73
CA ALA A 62 1.88 7.49 -10.03
C ALA A 62 1.64 8.31 -8.76
N HIS A 63 1.45 7.66 -7.61
CA HIS A 63 0.96 8.30 -6.40
C HIS A 63 2.08 8.77 -5.47
N TRP A 64 1.87 9.95 -4.90
CA TRP A 64 2.69 10.45 -3.80
C TRP A 64 2.20 9.82 -2.49
N GLN A 65 3.12 9.24 -1.73
CA GLN A 65 2.88 8.61 -0.44
C GLN A 65 3.67 9.36 0.63
N ALA A 66 3.07 9.55 1.81
CA ALA A 66 3.76 10.18 2.93
C ALA A 66 5.00 9.36 3.35
N LEU A 67 6.07 10.06 3.72
CA LEU A 67 7.34 9.45 4.11
C LEU A 67 7.55 9.46 5.61
N GLU A 68 8.24 8.41 6.07
CA GLU A 68 8.90 8.36 7.38
C GLU A 68 10.42 8.44 7.21
N ILE A 69 11.14 8.67 8.30
CA ILE A 69 12.62 8.62 8.31
C ILE A 69 13.13 7.19 8.08
N ASP A 70 14.42 7.05 7.79
CA ASP A 70 15.13 5.79 7.51
C ASP A 70 14.66 5.05 6.24
N ILE A 71 13.87 5.71 5.40
CA ILE A 71 13.49 5.20 4.09
C ILE A 71 14.61 5.42 3.08
N LYS A 72 14.87 4.38 2.28
CA LYS A 72 15.85 4.39 1.19
C LYS A 72 15.18 4.58 -0.15
N PHE A 73 15.75 5.49 -0.94
CA PHE A 73 15.32 5.80 -2.30
C PHE A 73 16.08 4.95 -3.31
N CYS A 74 15.35 4.51 -4.32
CA CYS A 74 15.86 3.78 -5.45
C CYS A 74 16.13 4.72 -6.64
N PRO A 75 16.99 4.32 -7.59
CA PRO A 75 16.99 4.83 -8.97
C PRO A 75 15.56 5.09 -9.49
N GLY A 76 15.29 6.31 -9.95
CA GLY A 76 14.00 6.74 -10.49
C GLY A 76 12.98 7.27 -9.47
N ASP A 77 13.19 7.03 -8.17
CA ASP A 77 12.28 7.53 -7.14
C ASP A 77 12.33 9.06 -7.07
N SER A 78 11.24 9.65 -6.57
CA SER A 78 11.15 11.09 -6.33
C SER A 78 10.74 11.39 -4.90
N ILE A 79 11.28 12.47 -4.35
CA ILE A 79 10.90 13.04 -3.05
C ILE A 79 10.41 14.48 -3.25
N GLN A 80 9.37 14.86 -2.53
CA GLN A 80 8.84 16.21 -2.47
C GLN A 80 8.77 16.66 -1.02
N ILE A 81 9.31 17.85 -0.74
CA ILE A 81 9.26 18.50 0.57
C ILE A 81 8.11 19.51 0.59
N ALA A 82 7.24 19.41 1.59
CA ALA A 82 6.08 20.29 1.71
C ALA A 82 6.47 21.74 2.04
N ALA A 83 5.47 22.61 2.17
CA ALA A 83 5.68 23.96 2.67
C ALA A 83 6.16 23.93 4.12
N ASN A 84 7.00 24.90 4.52
CA ASN A 84 7.55 25.01 5.88
C ASN A 84 8.23 23.73 6.40
N SER A 85 8.71 22.88 5.49
CA SER A 85 9.31 21.58 5.80
C SER A 85 10.74 21.51 5.28
N ARG A 86 11.54 20.62 5.85
CA ARG A 86 12.97 20.42 5.53
C ARG A 86 13.33 18.95 5.66
N ALA A 87 14.26 18.49 4.83
CA ALA A 87 14.79 17.15 4.94
C ALA A 87 16.30 17.13 4.76
N VAL A 88 16.93 16.13 5.35
CA VAL A 88 18.34 15.79 5.09
C VAL A 88 18.40 14.36 4.61
N LEU A 89 19.02 14.20 3.44
CA LEU A 89 19.29 12.91 2.83
C LEU A 89 20.78 12.59 2.96
N ARG A 90 21.10 11.35 3.28
CA ARG A 90 22.44 10.80 3.06
C ARG A 90 22.46 10.13 1.70
N LEU A 91 23.34 10.56 0.80
CA LEU A 91 23.54 9.90 -0.49
C LEU A 91 24.41 8.65 -0.34
N SER A 92 24.44 7.80 -1.35
CA SER A 92 25.22 6.54 -1.33
C SER A 92 26.74 6.74 -1.23
N ASP A 93 27.24 7.92 -1.61
CA ASP A 93 28.63 8.34 -1.42
C ASP A 93 28.92 8.93 -0.02
N HIS A 94 27.94 8.83 0.89
CA HIS A 94 27.94 9.39 2.25
C HIS A 94 27.92 10.92 2.32
N SER A 95 27.76 11.61 1.20
CA SER A 95 27.50 13.05 1.23
C SER A 95 26.10 13.35 1.78
N LEU A 96 25.92 14.57 2.29
CA LEU A 96 24.65 15.04 2.84
C LEU A 96 24.01 16.03 1.89
N MET A 97 22.76 15.78 1.53
CA MET A 97 21.95 16.67 0.72
C MET A 97 20.79 17.22 1.55
N ARG A 98 20.80 18.54 1.77
CA ARG A 98 19.71 19.24 2.46
C ARG A 98 18.68 19.70 1.43
N LEU A 99 17.41 19.37 1.67
CA LEU A 99 16.28 19.83 0.87
C LEU A 99 15.47 20.85 1.67
N ASP A 100 15.23 22.02 1.06
CA ASP A 100 14.38 23.06 1.63
C ASP A 100 12.93 22.92 1.16
N ALA A 101 12.03 23.70 1.77
CA ALA A 101 10.60 23.66 1.50
C ALA A 101 10.27 23.85 0.00
N ARG A 102 9.21 23.18 -0.45
CA ARG A 102 8.74 23.22 -1.86
C ARG A 102 9.77 22.74 -2.88
N THR A 103 10.69 21.88 -2.47
CA THR A 103 11.65 21.24 -3.36
C THR A 103 11.13 19.86 -3.78
N THR A 104 11.27 19.54 -5.06
CA THR A 104 11.09 18.18 -5.58
C THR A 104 12.40 17.73 -6.21
N VAL A 105 12.85 16.52 -5.85
CA VAL A 105 14.05 15.88 -6.41
C VAL A 105 13.66 14.52 -6.95
N THR A 106 14.19 14.18 -8.12
CA THR A 106 14.11 12.84 -8.70
C THR A 106 15.52 12.29 -8.78
N PHE A 107 15.72 11.08 -8.26
CA PHE A 107 17.00 10.40 -8.32
C PHE A 107 17.12 9.72 -9.68
N MET A 108 18.07 10.15 -10.50
CA MET A 108 18.26 9.57 -11.82
C MET A 108 18.73 8.11 -11.69
N PRO A 109 18.29 7.22 -12.61
CA PRO A 109 18.70 5.83 -12.60
C PRO A 109 20.14 5.59 -13.07
#